data_AF-A0A2A3SM73-F1
#
_entry.id   AF-A0A2A3SM73-F1
#
_cell.length_a   1.000
_cell.length_b   1.000
_cell.length_c   1.000
_cell.angle_alpha   90.00
_cell.angle_beta   90.00
_cell.angle_gamma   90.00
#
_symmetry.space_group_name_H-M   'P 1'
#
loop_
_entity.id
_entity.type
_entity.pdbx_description
1 polymer ?
#
loop_
_entity_poly.entity_id
_entity_poly.type
_entity_poly.pdbx_seq_one_letter_code
_entity_poly.pdbx_strand_id
1 'polypeptide(L)'
;MKILFGAALLLASSAANAGFVHPLDFDGSEGQKKEVISYIQKRVKADYCDGQLDMCQPTTLRMMEKQNLTAFKKLTKVSDRTVLDRVIKDYCQGTLDMCTYTTLEMMYKQNAKATKQELSW
;
A
#
# COMPACT_ATOMS: atom_id res chain seq x y z
N MET A 1 -22.66 35.55 41.09
CA MET A 1 -21.26 35.20 40.78
C MET A 1 -21.29 34.31 39.54
N LYS A 2 -20.82 34.80 38.39
CA LYS A 2 -20.87 34.10 37.10
C LYS A 2 -19.68 33.15 37.01
N ILE A 3 -19.90 31.84 37.08
CA ILE A 3 -18.84 30.86 36.82
C ILE A 3 -19.01 30.38 35.38
N LEU A 4 -18.20 30.94 34.48
CA LEU A 4 -18.02 30.46 33.11
C LEU A 4 -17.12 29.22 33.17
N PHE A 5 -17.71 28.03 33.09
CA PHE A 5 -16.96 26.81 32.79
C PHE A 5 -16.71 26.76 31.27
N GLY A 6 -15.53 27.18 30.85
CA GLY A 6 -15.05 27.00 29.49
C GLY A 6 -14.82 25.52 29.20
N ALA A 7 -15.59 24.96 28.26
CA ALA A 7 -15.37 23.62 27.75
C ALA A 7 -14.15 23.63 26.82
N ALA A 8 -13.03 23.09 27.31
CA ALA A 8 -11.88 22.81 26.47
C ALA A 8 -12.23 21.66 25.50
N LEU A 9 -12.41 21.98 24.22
CA LEU A 9 -12.47 20.97 23.17
C LEU A 9 -11.09 20.30 23.08
N LEU A 10 -10.98 19.11 23.64
CA LEU A 10 -9.88 18.19 23.38
C LEU A 10 -9.97 17.78 21.91
N LEU A 11 -9.13 18.39 21.07
CA LEU A 11 -8.85 17.89 19.72
C LEU A 11 -8.14 16.55 19.88
N ALA A 12 -8.92 15.46 19.87
CA ALA A 12 -8.39 14.12 19.75
C ALA A 12 -7.74 14.01 18.36
N SER A 13 -6.44 14.20 18.30
CA SER A 13 -5.63 13.87 17.14
C SER A 13 -5.74 12.37 16.91
N SER A 14 -6.65 11.95 16.02
CA SER A 14 -6.66 10.58 15.53
C SER A 14 -5.33 10.34 14.84
N ALA A 15 -4.42 9.64 15.51
CA ALA A 15 -3.25 9.07 14.87
C ALA A 15 -3.77 8.08 13.83
N ALA A 16 -3.90 8.54 12.59
CA ALA A 16 -4.27 7.70 11.47
C ALA A 16 -3.24 6.56 11.42
N ASN A 17 -3.68 5.36 11.79
CA ASN A 17 -2.88 4.18 11.64
C ASN A 17 -2.71 3.99 10.13
N ALA A 18 -1.55 4.36 9.58
CA ALA A 18 -1.33 4.40 8.14
C ALA A 18 -1.73 3.07 7.50
N GLY A 19 -2.88 3.07 6.84
CA GLY A 19 -3.51 1.90 6.27
C GLY A 19 -3.01 1.66 4.85
N PHE A 20 -3.26 0.45 4.37
CA PHE A 20 -3.13 0.16 2.95
C PHE A 20 -4.15 1.00 2.17
N VAL A 21 -3.69 1.78 1.18
CA VAL A 21 -4.56 2.56 0.30
C VAL A 21 -4.79 1.77 -0.97
N HIS A 22 -6.06 1.49 -1.28
CA HIS A 22 -6.40 0.80 -2.51
C HIS A 22 -6.08 1.69 -3.74
N PRO A 23 -5.24 1.25 -4.71
CA PRO A 23 -4.77 2.13 -5.78
C PRO A 23 -5.86 2.75 -6.66
N LEU A 24 -6.97 2.04 -6.88
CA LEU A 24 -8.11 2.55 -7.68
C LEU A 24 -9.09 3.43 -6.88
N ASP A 25 -8.94 3.51 -5.56
CA ASP A 25 -9.70 4.43 -4.69
C ASP A 25 -8.86 5.63 -4.27
N PHE A 26 -7.67 5.76 -4.86
CA PHE A 26 -6.75 6.86 -4.56
C PHE A 26 -7.29 8.17 -5.14
N ASP A 27 -7.61 9.11 -4.26
CA ASP A 27 -8.20 10.41 -4.62
C ASP A 27 -7.14 11.51 -4.87
N GLY A 28 -5.87 11.22 -4.61
CA GLY A 28 -4.79 12.19 -4.80
C GLY A 28 -4.67 13.24 -3.70
N SER A 29 -5.45 13.14 -2.62
CA SER A 29 -5.38 14.03 -1.48
C SER A 29 -4.02 13.95 -0.78
N GLU A 30 -3.62 15.05 -0.14
CA GLU A 30 -2.39 15.07 0.66
C GLU A 30 -2.43 14.07 1.84
N GLY A 31 -3.63 13.77 2.34
CA GLY A 31 -3.84 12.73 3.35
C GLY A 31 -3.44 11.35 2.84
N GLN A 32 -4.05 10.91 1.73
CA GLN A 32 -3.75 9.60 1.16
C GLN A 32 -2.32 9.50 0.63
N LYS A 33 -1.74 10.59 0.09
CA LYS A 33 -0.32 10.59 -0.31
C LYS A 33 0.60 10.26 0.88
N LYS A 34 0.36 10.87 2.04
CA LYS A 34 1.14 10.58 3.26
C LYS A 34 0.94 9.14 3.73
N GLU A 35 -0.30 8.65 3.65
CA GLU A 35 -0.64 7.28 4.03
C GLU A 35 0.07 6.24 3.15
N VAL A 36 0.03 6.41 1.82
CA VAL A 36 0.76 5.56 0.86
C VAL A 36 2.25 5.54 1.16
N ILE A 37 2.87 6.72 1.37
CA ILE A 37 4.31 6.80 1.66
C ILE A 37 4.65 6.11 2.98
N SER A 38 3.85 6.36 4.02
CA SER A 38 4.06 5.74 5.33
C SER A 38 3.91 4.22 5.27
N TYR A 39 2.90 3.71 4.56
CA TYR A 39 2.69 2.29 4.33
C TYR A 39 3.91 1.66 3.63
N ILE A 40 4.39 2.28 2.54
CA ILE A 40 5.56 1.81 1.79
C ILE A 40 6.81 1.75 2.67
N GLN A 41 7.10 2.81 3.42
CA GLN A 41 8.28 2.86 4.28
C GLN A 41 8.23 1.81 5.38
N LYS A 42 7.07 1.62 6.03
CA LYS A 42 6.89 0.60 7.05
C LYS A 42 7.07 -0.81 6.48
N ARG A 43 6.46 -1.08 5.32
CA ARG A 43 6.54 -2.39 4.67
C ARG A 43 7.96 -2.70 4.21
N VAL A 44 8.63 -1.77 3.51
CA VAL A 44 10.03 -1.95 3.09
C VAL A 44 10.95 -2.16 4.29
N LYS A 45 10.75 -1.43 5.39
CA LYS A 45 11.53 -1.69 6.61
C LYS A 45 11.28 -3.11 7.14
N ALA A 46 10.04 -3.53 7.27
CA ALA A 46 9.71 -4.88 7.74
C ALA A 46 10.36 -5.96 6.85
N ASP A 47 10.26 -5.81 5.54
CA ASP A 47 10.74 -6.80 4.57
C ASP A 47 12.28 -6.89 4.52
N TYR A 48 13.00 -5.77 4.70
CA TYR A 48 14.45 -5.69 4.46
C TYR A 48 15.31 -5.49 5.72
N CYS A 49 14.75 -4.98 6.82
CA CYS A 49 15.47 -4.80 8.08
C CYS A 49 15.07 -5.85 9.12
N ASP A 50 13.78 -6.19 9.16
CA ASP A 50 13.23 -7.06 10.21
C ASP A 50 13.14 -8.55 9.72
N GLY A 51 13.61 -8.81 8.49
CA GLY A 51 13.66 -10.14 7.88
C GLY A 51 14.89 -10.98 8.27
N GLN A 52 15.02 -12.16 7.67
CA GLN A 52 16.12 -13.11 7.96
C GLN A 52 17.50 -12.64 7.47
N LEU A 53 17.55 -11.68 6.56
CA LEU A 53 18.77 -11.07 6.03
C LEU A 53 18.75 -9.59 6.39
N ASP A 54 19.78 -9.10 7.09
CA ASP A 54 19.93 -7.68 7.42
C ASP A 54 20.36 -6.87 6.18
N MET A 55 19.37 -6.56 5.35
CA MET A 55 19.51 -5.74 4.15
C MET A 55 19.05 -4.30 4.43
N CYS A 56 19.22 -3.82 5.66
CA CYS A 56 18.71 -2.53 6.13
C CYS A 56 19.54 -1.31 5.65
N GLN A 57 20.34 -1.46 4.59
CA GLN A 57 21.17 -0.37 4.09
C GLN A 57 20.29 0.74 3.48
N PRO A 58 20.57 2.04 3.74
CA PRO A 58 19.76 3.14 3.23
C PRO A 58 19.57 3.12 1.71
N THR A 59 20.57 2.68 0.95
CA THR A 59 20.50 2.54 -0.50
C THR A 59 19.43 1.53 -0.93
N THR A 60 19.40 0.36 -0.29
CA THR A 60 18.39 -0.68 -0.49
C THR A 60 16.99 -0.14 -0.16
N LEU A 61 16.82 0.44 1.03
CA LEU A 61 15.52 0.95 1.47
C LEU A 61 14.97 2.02 0.52
N ARG A 62 15.77 3.03 0.16
CA ARG A 62 15.35 4.09 -0.77
C ARG A 62 15.05 3.55 -2.17
N MET A 63 15.76 2.52 -2.63
CA MET A 63 15.48 1.87 -3.91
C MET A 63 14.12 1.17 -3.88
N MET A 64 13.87 0.35 -2.86
CA MET A 64 12.64 -0.43 -2.74
C MET A 64 11.42 0.44 -2.48
N GLU A 65 11.55 1.51 -1.69
CA GLU A 65 10.50 2.51 -1.49
C GLU A 65 10.11 3.19 -2.82
N LYS A 66 11.08 3.58 -3.64
CA LYS A 66 10.85 4.20 -4.96
C LYS A 66 10.16 3.23 -5.92
N GLN A 67 10.56 1.96 -5.92
CA GLN A 67 9.92 0.93 -6.74
C GLN A 67 8.46 0.72 -6.34
N ASN A 68 8.18 0.60 -5.04
CA ASN A 68 6.81 0.48 -4.54
C ASN A 68 5.95 1.71 -4.86
N LEU A 69 6.49 2.93 -4.72
CA LEU A 69 5.77 4.15 -5.07
C LEU A 69 5.47 4.23 -6.57
N THR A 70 6.43 3.82 -7.40
CA THR A 70 6.25 3.74 -8.85
C THR A 70 5.18 2.73 -9.21
N ALA A 71 5.18 1.55 -8.57
CA ALA A 71 4.19 0.51 -8.78
C ALA A 71 2.79 0.97 -8.36
N PHE A 72 2.65 1.61 -7.20
CA PHE A 72 1.39 2.22 -6.75
C PHE A 72 0.82 3.16 -7.81
N LYS A 73 1.62 4.11 -8.31
CA LYS A 73 1.21 5.07 -9.34
C LYS A 73 0.82 4.44 -10.68
N LYS A 74 1.31 3.24 -10.99
CA LYS A 74 0.87 2.49 -12.17
C LYS A 74 -0.45 1.77 -11.89
N LEU A 75 -0.59 1.19 -10.70
CA LEU A 75 -1.81 0.55 -10.24
C LEU A 75 -2.99 1.52 -10.16
N THR A 76 -2.77 2.81 -9.90
CA THR A 76 -3.86 3.81 -9.97
C THR A 76 -4.41 4.02 -11.39
N LYS A 77 -3.77 3.46 -12.42
CA LYS A 77 -4.12 3.67 -13.85
C LYS A 77 -4.63 2.41 -14.53
N VAL A 78 -4.72 1.30 -13.81
CA VAL A 78 -5.20 0.05 -14.40
C VAL A 78 -6.72 0.06 -14.51
N SER A 79 -7.26 -0.70 -15.46
CA SER A 79 -8.69 -0.66 -15.78
C SER A 79 -9.50 -1.78 -15.13
N ASP A 80 -8.90 -2.94 -14.87
CA ASP A 80 -9.63 -4.12 -14.39
C ASP A 80 -9.60 -4.17 -12.84
N ARG A 81 -10.60 -3.57 -12.21
CA ARG A 81 -10.73 -3.58 -10.75
C ARG A 81 -10.83 -5.01 -10.21
N THR A 82 -11.58 -5.89 -10.84
CA THR A 82 -11.79 -7.27 -10.37
C THR A 82 -10.47 -8.04 -10.27
N VAL A 83 -9.60 -7.90 -11.27
CA VAL A 83 -8.27 -8.51 -11.24
C VAL A 83 -7.42 -7.91 -10.12
N LEU A 84 -7.44 -6.60 -9.93
CA LEU A 84 -6.67 -5.94 -8.86
C LEU A 84 -7.16 -6.34 -7.47
N ASP A 85 -8.47 -6.33 -7.24
CA ASP A 85 -9.09 -6.71 -5.97
C ASP A 85 -8.73 -8.15 -5.61
N ARG A 86 -8.72 -9.06 -6.60
CA ARG A 86 -8.32 -10.45 -6.40
C ARG A 86 -6.85 -10.55 -6.00
N VAL A 87 -5.95 -9.84 -6.69
CA VAL A 87 -4.53 -9.81 -6.37
C VAL A 87 -4.29 -9.26 -4.96
N ILE A 88 -4.97 -8.17 -4.57
CA ILE A 88 -4.87 -7.63 -3.21
C ILE A 88 -5.33 -8.67 -2.19
N LYS A 89 -6.47 -9.33 -2.42
CA LYS A 89 -6.94 -10.40 -1.54
C LYS A 89 -5.89 -11.51 -1.39
N ASP A 90 -5.36 -12.01 -2.49
CA ASP A 90 -4.45 -13.15 -2.49
C ASP A 90 -3.09 -12.84 -1.82
N TYR A 91 -2.56 -11.62 -1.99
CA TYR A 91 -1.21 -11.26 -1.51
C TYR A 91 -1.17 -10.37 -0.26
N CYS A 92 -2.30 -9.78 0.15
CA CYS A 92 -2.40 -8.97 1.36
C CYS A 92 -3.23 -9.61 2.47
N GLN A 93 -4.17 -10.49 2.11
CA GLN A 93 -5.05 -11.18 3.07
C GLN A 93 -4.87 -12.70 3.02
N GLY A 94 -3.98 -13.18 2.14
CA GLY A 94 -3.61 -14.59 2.06
C GLY A 94 -2.59 -14.98 3.12
N THR A 95 -2.11 -16.22 3.02
CA THR A 95 -1.11 -16.78 3.94
C THR A 95 0.30 -16.23 3.71
N LEU A 96 0.52 -15.53 2.60
CA LEU A 96 1.80 -14.93 2.24
C LEU A 96 1.75 -13.44 2.59
N ASP A 97 2.63 -12.98 3.48
CA ASP A 97 2.79 -11.55 3.80
C ASP A 97 3.61 -10.85 2.71
N MET A 98 3.03 -10.72 1.51
CA MET A 98 3.68 -10.16 0.32
C MET A 98 2.93 -8.91 -0.20
N CYS A 99 2.34 -8.14 0.71
CA CYS A 99 1.51 -6.97 0.40
C CYS A 99 2.33 -5.73 0.03
N THR A 100 3.21 -5.85 -0.96
CA THR A 100 3.96 -4.74 -1.55
C THR A 100 3.33 -4.31 -2.86
N TYR A 101 3.25 -3.01 -3.14
CA TYR A 101 2.68 -2.53 -4.40
C TYR A 101 3.43 -3.05 -5.63
N THR A 102 4.72 -3.33 -5.51
CA THR A 102 5.50 -3.98 -6.58
C THR A 102 5.01 -5.41 -6.87
N THR A 103 4.72 -6.21 -5.84
CA THR A 103 4.14 -7.56 -6.03
C THR A 103 2.75 -7.46 -6.65
N LEU A 104 1.92 -6.54 -6.14
CA LEU A 104 0.58 -6.32 -6.67
C LEU A 104 0.61 -5.89 -8.16
N GLU A 105 1.52 -4.99 -8.56
CA GLU A 105 1.69 -4.59 -9.96
C GLU A 105 2.07 -5.78 -10.85
N MET A 106 3.05 -6.58 -10.41
CA MET A 106 3.51 -7.76 -11.14
C MET A 106 2.38 -8.76 -11.35
N MET A 107 1.67 -9.09 -10.27
CA MET A 107 0.60 -10.09 -10.29
C MET A 107 -0.64 -9.61 -11.03
N TYR A 108 -0.99 -8.33 -10.91
CA TYR A 108 -2.03 -7.72 -11.75
C TYR A 108 -1.72 -7.90 -13.24
N LYS A 109 -0.48 -7.59 -13.67
CA LYS A 109 -0.08 -7.72 -15.07
C LYS A 109 -0.13 -9.16 -15.57
N GLN A 110 0.30 -10.11 -14.75
CA GLN A 110 0.25 -11.53 -15.09
C GLN A 110 -1.19 -12.01 -15.22
N ASN A 111 -2.04 -11.70 -14.23
CA ASN A 111 -3.44 -12.12 -14.24
C ASN A 111 -4.23 -11.46 -15.38
N ALA A 112 -4.03 -10.17 -15.65
CA ALA A 112 -4.67 -9.45 -16.75
C ALA A 112 -4.25 -9.97 -18.14
N LYS A 113 -3.07 -10.59 -18.25
CA LYS A 113 -2.64 -11.30 -19.47
C LYS A 113 -3.28 -12.69 -19.54
N ALA A 114 -3.27 -13.42 -18.43
CA ALA A 114 -3.78 -14.79 -18.35
C ALA A 114 -5.30 -14.87 -18.56
N THR A 115 -6.07 -13.83 -18.21
CA THR A 115 -7.52 -13.79 -18.45
C THR A 115 -7.93 -13.85 -19.92
N LYS A 116 -6.96 -13.72 -20.84
CA LYS A 116 -7.16 -13.80 -22.30
C LYS A 116 -6.60 -15.10 -22.89
N GLN A 117 -6.13 -16.01 -22.05
CA GLN A 117 -5.48 -17.24 -22.46
C GLN A 117 -6.34 -18.42 -22.02
N GLU A 118 -6.54 -19.36 -22.93
CA GLU A 118 -7.17 -20.64 -22.66
C GLU A 118 -6.30 -21.75 -23.25
N LEU A 119 -6.35 -22.93 -22.65
CA LEU A 119 -5.64 -24.10 -23.17
C LEU A 119 -6.35 -24.58 -24.45
N SER A 120 -5.58 -24.84 -25.50
CA SER A 120 -6.01 -25.61 -26.66
C SER A 120 -5.24 -26.93 -26.70
N TRP A 121 -5.89 -27.98 -27.19
CA TRP A 121 -5.25 -29.27 -27.48
C TRP A 121 -4.41 -29.22 -28.75
#